data_AF-A0A4R7B2R7-F1
#
_entry.id   AF-A0A4R7B2R7-F1
#
_cell.length_a   1.000
_cell.length_b   1.000
_cell.length_c   1.000
_cell.angle_alpha   90.00
_cell.angle_beta   90.00
_cell.angle_gamma   90.00
#
_symmetry.space_group_name_H-M   'P 1'
#
loop_
_entity.id
_entity.type
_entity.pdbx_description
1 polymer ?
#
loop_
_entity_poly.entity_id
_entity_poly.type
_entity_poly.pdbx_seq_one_letter_code
_entity_poly.pdbx_strand_id
1 'polypeptide(L)'
;MDNDLGKARSRTPKHLRFARTCYRHMGGEMAVALHDKILSLGWLDGETYRLSTTGKQAFDRLGLSYPPPTKRRPLTCGCLDWSERRAHLGGPLGAALLTAFLQNGWVIRLADSRELQLTPAGREQLRQHFGLTF
;
A
#
# COMPACT_ATOMS: atom_id res chain seq x y z
N MET A 1 28.73 14.46 22.39
CA MET A 1 29.19 13.30 21.59
C MET A 1 27.99 12.82 20.81
N ASP A 2 27.70 13.57 19.77
CA ASP A 2 26.46 13.54 19.01
C ASP A 2 26.63 12.55 17.87
N ASN A 3 25.97 11.39 17.98
CA ASN A 3 25.95 10.39 16.92
C ASN A 3 24.57 10.43 16.24
N ASP A 4 24.30 11.52 15.54
CA ASP A 4 23.17 11.64 14.62
C ASP A 4 23.60 11.07 13.27
N LEU A 5 23.42 9.76 13.09
CA LEU A 5 23.60 9.07 11.81
C LEU A 5 22.52 9.57 10.86
N GLY A 6 22.84 10.66 10.17
CA GLY A 6 21.98 11.34 9.22
C GLY A 6 21.37 10.38 8.20
N LYS A 7 20.06 10.17 8.31
CA LYS A 7 19.25 9.49 7.29
C LYS A 7 19.48 10.23 5.96
N ALA A 8 20.18 9.59 5.02
CA ALA A 8 20.45 10.16 3.71
C ALA A 8 19.14 10.70 3.10
N ARG A 9 19.10 12.01 2.80
CA ARG A 9 17.89 12.65 2.27
C ARG A 9 17.54 11.99 0.94
N SER A 10 16.44 11.25 0.90
CA SER A 10 15.92 10.67 -0.34
C SER A 10 15.73 11.79 -1.37
N ARG A 11 16.40 11.66 -2.52
CA ARG A 11 16.26 12.57 -3.67
C ARG A 11 14.89 12.45 -4.35
N THR A 12 14.04 11.53 -3.89
CA THR A 12 12.68 11.35 -4.41
C THR A 12 11.85 12.60 -4.09
N PRO A 13 11.20 13.23 -5.08
CA PRO A 13 10.29 14.34 -4.85
C PRO A 13 9.21 14.00 -3.82
N LYS A 14 8.83 14.96 -2.97
CA LYS A 14 7.91 14.73 -1.84
C LYS A 14 6.59 14.07 -2.26
N HIS A 15 5.99 14.51 -3.36
CA HIS A 15 4.74 13.94 -3.87
C HIS A 15 4.89 12.46 -4.28
N LEU A 16 5.97 12.10 -4.97
CA LEU A 16 6.26 10.70 -5.32
C LEU A 16 6.66 9.86 -4.10
N ARG A 17 7.27 10.47 -3.09
CA ARG A 17 7.58 9.80 -1.83
C ARG A 17 6.33 9.50 -1.02
N PHE A 18 5.39 10.45 -0.97
CA PHE A 18 4.13 10.28 -0.27
C PHE A 18 3.30 9.11 -0.83
N ALA A 19 2.93 9.17 -2.11
CA ALA A 19 2.17 8.11 -2.75
C ALA A 19 2.40 8.09 -4.26
N ARG A 20 2.62 6.88 -4.79
CA ARG A 20 2.84 6.64 -6.21
C ARG A 20 2.48 5.22 -6.60
N THR A 21 2.51 4.94 -7.89
CA THR A 21 2.45 3.57 -8.42
C THR A 21 3.85 2.97 -8.44
N CYS A 22 4.03 1.83 -7.76
CA CYS A 22 5.14 0.91 -7.93
C CYS A 22 4.67 -0.20 -8.88
N TYR A 23 5.01 -0.08 -10.17
CA TYR A 23 4.42 -0.90 -11.24
C TYR A 23 2.88 -0.87 -11.21
N ARG A 24 2.25 -2.01 -10.90
CA ARG A 24 0.79 -2.18 -10.87
C ARG A 24 0.18 -2.06 -9.46
N HIS A 25 0.94 -1.68 -8.44
CA HIS A 25 0.45 -1.51 -7.06
C HIS A 25 0.92 -0.16 -6.47
N MET A 26 0.48 0.18 -5.25
CA MET A 26 0.88 1.42 -4.58
C MET A 26 2.28 1.30 -3.97
N GLY A 27 3.04 2.40 -3.98
CA GLY A 27 4.32 2.59 -3.30
C GLY A 27 4.37 3.97 -2.62
N GLY A 28 5.41 4.22 -1.83
CA GLY A 28 5.59 5.43 -1.01
C GLY A 28 5.15 5.27 0.44
N GLU A 29 5.27 6.35 1.20
CA GLU A 29 4.94 6.45 2.64
C GLU A 29 3.55 5.90 2.94
N MET A 30 2.53 6.27 2.15
CA MET A 30 1.17 5.80 2.32
C MET A 30 1.02 4.28 2.11
N ALA A 31 1.74 3.71 1.13
CA ALA A 31 1.68 2.29 0.82
C ALA A 31 2.38 1.44 1.90
N VAL A 32 3.48 1.95 2.46
CA VAL A 32 4.17 1.32 3.60
C VAL A 32 3.29 1.36 4.85
N ALA A 33 2.67 2.50 5.16
CA ALA A 33 1.78 2.62 6.30
C ALA A 33 0.53 1.71 6.18
N LEU A 34 -0.05 1.61 4.99
CA LEU A 34 -1.12 0.63 4.70
C LEU A 34 -0.66 -0.80 4.95
N HIS A 35 0.52 -1.15 4.44
CA HIS A 35 1.09 -2.47 4.63
C HIS A 35 1.31 -2.81 6.11
N ASP A 36 1.93 -1.91 6.87
CA ASP A 36 2.12 -2.07 8.31
C ASP A 36 0.78 -2.27 9.03
N LYS A 37 -0.23 -1.49 8.63
CA LYS A 37 -1.56 -1.61 9.23
C LYS A 37 -2.22 -2.94 8.92
N ILE A 38 -2.17 -3.39 7.67
CA ILE A 38 -2.71 -4.68 7.23
C ILE A 38 -2.09 -5.83 8.04
N LEU A 39 -0.78 -5.78 8.30
CA LEU A 39 -0.10 -6.72 9.19
C LEU A 39 -0.59 -6.60 10.64
N SER A 40 -0.64 -5.38 11.19
CA SER A 40 -1.09 -5.15 12.58
C SER A 40 -2.53 -5.60 12.85
N LEU A 41 -3.39 -5.56 11.82
CA LEU A 41 -4.77 -6.03 11.89
C LEU A 41 -4.90 -7.55 11.71
N GLY A 42 -3.79 -8.26 11.47
CA GLY A 42 -3.79 -9.70 11.21
C GLY A 42 -4.47 -10.10 9.90
N TRP A 43 -4.53 -9.18 8.92
CA TRP A 43 -5.12 -9.48 7.61
C TRP A 43 -4.17 -10.30 6.75
N LEU A 44 -2.86 -10.08 6.91
CA LEU A 44 -1.81 -10.90 6.32
C LEU A 44 -0.90 -11.41 7.43
N ASP A 45 -0.37 -12.62 7.24
CA ASP A 45 0.70 -13.15 8.06
C ASP A 45 2.03 -12.43 7.76
N GLY A 46 2.76 -12.01 8.80
CA GLY A 46 3.96 -11.17 8.65
C GLY A 46 5.17 -11.86 8.01
N GLU A 47 5.26 -13.18 8.13
CA GLU A 47 6.38 -13.96 7.60
C GLU A 47 6.07 -14.53 6.22
N THR A 48 4.89 -15.12 6.08
CA THR A 48 4.48 -15.86 4.89
C THR A 48 3.63 -15.03 3.93
N TYR A 49 3.18 -13.84 4.33
CA TYR A 49 2.25 -12.98 3.59
C TYR A 49 0.92 -13.65 3.24
N ARG A 50 0.59 -14.79 3.87
CA ARG A 50 -0.68 -15.48 3.60
C ARG A 50 -1.85 -14.63 4.05
N LEU A 51 -2.86 -14.54 3.19
CA LEU A 51 -4.12 -13.86 3.48
C LEU A 51 -4.95 -14.65 4.49
N SER A 52 -5.31 -14.02 5.60
CA SER A 52 -6.17 -14.61 6.62
C SER A 52 -7.65 -14.53 6.22
N THR A 53 -8.51 -15.30 6.91
CA THR A 53 -9.97 -15.24 6.70
C THR A 53 -10.53 -13.86 7.00
N THR A 54 -10.07 -13.20 8.07
CA THR A 54 -10.50 -11.85 8.44
C THR A 54 -10.00 -10.81 7.42
N GLY A 55 -8.77 -10.96 6.92
CA GLY A 55 -8.24 -10.15 5.84
C GLY A 55 -9.06 -10.26 4.57
N LYS A 56 -9.43 -11.49 4.17
CA LYS A 56 -10.31 -11.72 3.02
C LYS A 56 -11.64 -10.97 3.18
N GLN A 57 -12.32 -11.13 4.31
CA GLN A 57 -13.59 -10.44 4.58
C GLN A 57 -13.45 -8.91 4.59
N ALA A 58 -12.31 -8.38 5.02
CA ALA A 58 -12.05 -6.95 5.00
C ALA A 58 -11.83 -6.44 3.56
N PHE A 59 -11.06 -7.16 2.75
CA PHE A 59 -10.85 -6.82 1.34
C PHE A 59 -12.12 -6.97 0.49
N ASP A 60 -12.96 -7.97 0.78
CA ASP A 60 -14.26 -8.12 0.15
C ASP A 60 -15.16 -6.90 0.45
N ARG A 61 -15.15 -6.40 1.70
CA ARG A 61 -15.87 -5.16 2.10
C ARG A 61 -15.35 -3.90 1.42
N LEU A 62 -14.07 -3.89 1.07
CA LEU A 62 -13.42 -2.82 0.30
C LEU A 62 -13.67 -2.95 -1.22
N GLY A 63 -14.38 -3.99 -1.66
CA GLY A 63 -14.70 -4.23 -3.07
C GLY A 63 -13.54 -4.77 -3.90
N LEU A 64 -12.53 -5.39 -3.28
CA LEU A 64 -11.41 -5.95 -4.02
C LEU A 64 -11.81 -7.22 -4.75
N SER A 65 -11.39 -7.32 -6.01
CA SER A 65 -11.44 -8.56 -6.79
C SER A 65 -10.04 -8.93 -7.24
N TYR A 66 -9.60 -10.15 -6.93
CA TYR A 66 -8.27 -10.66 -7.26
C TYR A 66 -8.32 -12.14 -7.64
N PRO A 67 -7.40 -12.59 -8.52
CA PRO A 67 -7.35 -14.00 -8.93
C PRO A 67 -6.95 -14.91 -7.76
N PRO A 68 -7.33 -16.19 -7.79
CA PRO A 68 -6.90 -17.15 -6.78
C PRO A 68 -5.36 -17.29 -6.78
N PRO A 69 -4.74 -17.46 -5.60
CA PRO A 69 -3.30 -17.71 -5.52
C PRO A 69 -2.91 -19.02 -6.21
N THR A 70 -1.71 -19.06 -6.79
CA THR A 70 -1.11 -20.30 -7.30
C THR A 70 0.30 -20.46 -6.73
N LYS A 71 0.85 -21.69 -6.73
CA LYS A 71 2.22 -21.94 -6.25
C LYS A 71 3.28 -21.08 -6.96
N ARG A 72 3.08 -20.76 -8.25
CA ARG A 72 4.02 -19.97 -9.06
C ARG A 72 3.77 -18.45 -9.01
N ARG A 73 2.59 -18.03 -8.53
CA ARG A 73 2.18 -16.63 -8.43
C ARG A 73 1.48 -16.41 -7.09
N PRO A 74 2.24 -16.13 -6.02
CA PRO A 74 1.69 -15.72 -4.74
C PRO A 74 0.74 -14.53 -4.92
N LEU A 75 -0.35 -14.51 -4.15
CA LEU A 75 -1.33 -13.43 -4.17
C LEU A 75 -0.75 -12.10 -3.62
N THR A 76 0.24 -12.22 -2.74
CA THR A 76 0.81 -11.15 -1.94
C THR A 76 2.32 -11.30 -1.87
N CYS A 77 3.02 -10.17 -1.74
CA CYS A 77 4.44 -10.14 -1.37
C CYS A 77 4.79 -8.80 -0.73
N GLY A 78 5.87 -8.76 0.05
CA GLY A 78 6.50 -7.52 0.48
C GLY A 78 7.36 -6.96 -0.64
N CYS A 79 6.86 -5.95 -1.35
CA CYS A 79 7.66 -5.21 -2.33
C CYS A 79 8.49 -4.15 -1.60
N LEU A 80 9.79 -4.06 -1.91
CA LEU A 80 10.67 -3.09 -1.24
C LEU A 80 10.49 -1.69 -1.83
N ASP A 81 10.06 -0.74 -0.99
CA ASP A 81 9.98 0.66 -1.39
C ASP A 81 11.39 1.27 -1.47
N TRP A 82 11.78 1.84 -2.60
CA TRP A 82 13.12 2.44 -2.74
C TRP A 82 13.30 3.72 -1.91
N SER A 83 12.22 4.49 -1.67
CA SER A 83 12.28 5.76 -0.97
C SER A 83 12.24 5.58 0.54
N GLU A 84 11.42 4.64 1.01
CA GLU A 84 11.25 4.35 2.44
C GLU A 84 12.19 3.24 2.93
N ARG A 85 12.72 2.42 2.03
CA ARG A 85 13.51 1.21 2.33
C ARG A 85 12.74 0.22 3.21
N ARG A 86 11.42 0.16 3.02
CA ARG A 86 10.48 -0.67 3.79
C ARG A 86 9.52 -1.39 2.86
N ALA A 87 8.98 -2.52 3.31
CA ALA A 87 8.04 -3.29 2.51
C ALA A 87 6.69 -2.55 2.37
N HIS A 88 6.08 -2.71 1.20
CA HIS A 88 4.69 -2.36 0.93
C HIS A 88 4.00 -3.53 0.21
N LEU A 89 2.67 -3.50 0.15
CA LEU A 89 1.89 -4.60 -0.41
C LEU A 89 2.04 -4.69 -1.94
N GLY A 90 2.70 -5.75 -2.40
CA GLY A 90 2.82 -6.13 -3.80
C GLY A 90 1.90 -7.29 -4.20
N GLY A 91 2.16 -7.85 -5.38
CA GLY A 91 1.41 -8.99 -5.93
C GLY A 91 0.03 -8.63 -6.48
N PRO A 92 -0.75 -9.63 -6.93
CA PRO A 92 -2.12 -9.40 -7.42
C PRO A 92 -3.05 -8.72 -6.41
N LEU A 93 -2.89 -8.95 -5.11
CA LEU A 93 -3.68 -8.25 -4.08
C LEU A 93 -3.33 -6.77 -4.00
N GLY A 94 -2.04 -6.41 -4.05
CA GLY A 94 -1.62 -5.01 -4.10
C GLY A 94 -2.14 -4.28 -5.34
N ALA A 95 -2.24 -4.98 -6.47
CA ALA A 95 -2.83 -4.44 -7.70
C ALA A 95 -4.35 -4.27 -7.59
N ALA A 96 -5.05 -5.24 -6.99
CA ALA A 96 -6.48 -5.13 -6.70
C ALA A 96 -6.78 -3.99 -5.73
N LEU A 97 -5.95 -3.78 -4.71
CA LEU A 97 -6.10 -2.67 -3.76
C LEU A 97 -5.94 -1.31 -4.45
N LEU A 98 -4.92 -1.14 -5.30
CA LEU A 98 -4.77 0.08 -6.11
C LEU A 98 -6.00 0.30 -7.00
N THR A 99 -6.51 -0.76 -7.63
CA THR A 99 -7.68 -0.68 -8.51
C THR A 99 -8.91 -0.23 -7.75
N ALA A 100 -9.18 -0.83 -6.59
CA ALA A 100 -10.29 -0.43 -5.72
C ALA A 100 -10.16 1.03 -5.25
N PHE A 101 -8.96 1.46 -4.86
CA PHE A 101 -8.73 2.85 -4.41
C PHE A 101 -8.98 3.86 -5.53
N LEU A 102 -8.61 3.54 -6.78
CA LEU A 102 -8.89 4.39 -7.93
C LEU A 102 -10.38 4.40 -8.30
N GLN A 103 -11.03 3.23 -8.32
CA GLN A 103 -12.45 3.09 -8.66
C GLN A 103 -13.36 3.81 -7.66
N ASN A 104 -13.00 3.79 -6.37
CA ASN A 104 -13.73 4.52 -5.33
C ASN A 104 -13.32 6.00 -5.22
N GLY A 105 -12.37 6.47 -6.04
CA GLY A 105 -11.89 7.86 -6.00
C GLY A 105 -11.14 8.22 -4.71
N TRP A 106 -10.60 7.24 -3.99
CA TRP A 106 -9.80 7.48 -2.78
C TRP A 106 -8.42 8.01 -3.12
N VAL A 107 -7.89 7.57 -4.25
CA VAL A 107 -6.71 8.18 -4.88
C VAL A 107 -7.02 8.51 -6.33
N ILE A 108 -6.33 9.50 -6.86
CA ILE A 108 -6.34 9.80 -8.29
C ILE A 108 -4.92 9.69 -8.84
N ARG A 109 -4.81 9.30 -10.11
CA ARG A 109 -3.54 9.31 -10.85
C ARG A 109 -3.37 10.66 -11.51
N LEU A 110 -2.20 11.29 -11.33
CA LEU A 110 -1.87 12.49 -12.08
C LEU A 110 -1.43 12.10 -13.51
N ALA A 111 -1.90 12.83 -14.52
CA ALA A 111 -1.58 12.56 -15.92
C ALA A 111 -0.06 12.52 -16.16
N ASP A 112 0.37 11.58 -17.00
CA ASP A 112 1.78 11.36 -17.39
C ASP A 112 2.76 11.18 -16.22
N SER A 113 2.25 10.80 -15.05
CA SER A 113 3.02 10.61 -13.83
C SER A 113 2.67 9.31 -13.13
N ARG A 114 3.59 8.85 -12.27
CA ARG A 114 3.35 7.76 -11.32
C ARG A 114 2.72 8.24 -10.03
N GLU A 115 2.57 9.54 -9.84
CA GLU A 115 2.01 10.13 -8.62
C GLU A 115 0.57 9.66 -8.38
N LEU A 116 0.30 9.33 -7.13
CA LEU A 116 -1.04 9.12 -6.61
C LEU A 116 -1.35 10.24 -5.63
N GLN A 117 -2.46 10.95 -5.85
CA GLN A 117 -2.92 11.95 -4.90
C GLN A 117 -4.04 11.36 -4.06
N LEU A 118 -3.88 11.44 -2.74
CA LEU A 118 -4.90 11.04 -1.79
C LEU A 118 -6.00 12.12 -1.72
N THR A 119 -7.23 11.73 -2.02
CA THR A 119 -8.39 12.64 -2.03
C THR A 119 -8.93 12.86 -0.60
N PRO A 120 -9.77 13.89 -0.37
CA PRO A 120 -10.45 14.05 0.92
C PRO A 120 -11.30 12.83 1.30
N ALA A 121 -12.01 12.23 0.34
CA ALA A 121 -12.75 10.98 0.56
C ALA A 121 -11.82 9.83 0.92
N GLY A 122 -10.66 9.72 0.25
CA GLY A 122 -9.65 8.72 0.57
C GLY A 122 -9.08 8.86 1.99
N ARG A 123 -8.85 10.09 2.47
CA ARG A 123 -8.40 10.34 3.86
C ARG A 123 -9.40 9.79 4.87
N GLU A 124 -10.69 10.08 4.66
CA GLU A 124 -11.75 9.61 5.54
C GLU A 124 -11.85 8.07 5.53
N GLN A 125 -11.75 7.46 4.36
CA GLN A 125 -11.84 6.00 4.22
C GLN A 125 -10.60 5.28 4.75
N LEU A 126 -9.41 5.86 4.62
CA LEU A 126 -8.20 5.38 5.28
C LEU A 126 -8.32 5.42 6.80
N ARG A 127 -8.91 6.49 7.35
CA ARG A 127 -9.19 6.59 8.78
C ARG A 127 -10.21 5.54 9.23
N GLN A 128 -11.29 5.36 8.46
CA GLN A 128 -12.37 4.43 8.80
C GLN A 128 -11.94 2.95 8.73
N HIS A 129 -11.27 2.54 7.66
CA HIS A 129 -10.95 1.13 7.42
C HIS A 129 -9.59 0.70 7.97
N PHE A 130 -8.64 1.63 8.04
CA PHE A 130 -7.26 1.35 8.42
C PHE A 130 -6.83 2.15 9.66
N GLY A 131 -7.62 3.10 10.15
CA GLY A 131 -7.19 3.96 11.28
C GLY A 131 -5.95 4.79 10.96
N LEU A 132 -5.69 5.08 9.67
CA LEU A 132 -4.54 5.87 9.23
C LEU A 132 -4.95 7.31 8.96
N THR A 133 -4.09 8.25 9.35
CA THR A 133 -4.27 9.70 9.10
C THR A 133 -3.02 10.23 8.39
N PHE A 134 -3.23 11.06 7.37
CA PHE A 134 -2.21 11.71 6.54
C PHE A 134 -2.59 13.17 6.32
#